data_AF-A0A943FXN9-F1
#
_entry.id   AF-A0A943FXN9-F1
#
_cell.length_a   1.000
_cell.length_b   1.000
_cell.length_c   1.000
_cell.angle_alpha   90.00
_cell.angle_beta   90.00
_cell.angle_gamma   90.00
#
_symmetry.space_group_name_H-M   'P 1'
#
loop_
_entity.id
_entity.type
_entity.pdbx_description
1 polymer ?
#
loop_
_entity_poly.entity_id
_entity_poly.type
_entity_poly.pdbx_seq_one_letter_code
_entity_poly.pdbx_strand_id
1 'polypeptide(L)' 'MNSIDLKYKDLSSKKILVNKIQCKKCKDIIESKHVHDFKWCSCKSIAVDGGLEYLRRVGDFENIIELSEFEIE' A
#
# COMPACT_ATOMS: atom_id res chain seq x y z
N MET A 1 21.41 -20.41 -6.15
CA MET A 1 20.41 -19.85 -5.22
C MET A 1 19.16 -20.70 -5.27
N ASN A 2 18.61 -21.06 -4.10
CA ASN A 2 17.39 -21.85 -4.02
C ASN A 2 16.18 -20.98 -4.40
N SER A 3 15.22 -21.56 -5.13
CA SER A 3 13.99 -20.89 -5.59
C SER A 3 13.08 -20.37 -4.47
N ILE A 4 13.42 -20.65 -3.22
CA ILE A 4 12.71 -20.21 -2.01
C ILE A 4 13.17 -18.81 -1.59
N ASP A 5 14.45 -18.46 -1.78
CA ASP A 5 15.00 -17.13 -1.43
C ASP A 5 14.52 -16.02 -2.37
N LEU A 6 14.13 -16.39 -3.60
CA LEU A 6 13.56 -15.45 -4.58
C LEU A 6 12.14 -14.98 -4.22
N LYS A 7 11.42 -15.69 -3.33
CA LYS A 7 10.08 -15.28 -2.88
C LYS A 7 10.11 -14.19 -1.79
N TYR A 8 11.24 -14.03 -1.11
CA TYR A 8 11.42 -13.05 -0.03
C TYR A 8 12.49 -12.02 -0.39
N LYS A 9 12.60 -11.66 -1.69
CA LYS A 9 13.45 -10.55 -2.13
C LYS A 9 12.88 -9.28 -1.49
N ASP A 10 13.58 -8.81 -0.48
CA ASP A 10 13.25 -7.65 0.34
C ASP A 10 12.71 -6.49 -0.53
N LEU A 11 11.39 -6.27 -0.47
CA LEU A 11 10.73 -5.22 -1.25
C LEU A 11 11.07 -3.81 -0.72
N SER A 12 11.85 -3.72 0.37
CA SER A 12 12.33 -2.45 0.95
C SER A 12 13.06 -1.54 -0.04
N SER A 13 13.57 -2.09 -1.14
CA SER A 13 14.33 -1.37 -2.16
C SER A 13 13.56 -1.10 -3.46
N LYS A 14 12.32 -1.59 -3.60
CA LYS A 14 11.57 -1.44 -4.87
C LYS A 14 10.86 -0.10 -4.92
N LYS A 15 11.05 0.62 -6.03
CA LYS A 15 10.36 1.88 -6.29
C LYS A 15 8.85 1.66 -6.33
N ILE A 16 8.12 2.44 -5.53
CA ILE A 16 6.66 2.43 -5.52
C ILE A 16 6.17 3.16 -6.77
N LEU A 17 5.31 2.52 -7.55
CA LEU A 17 4.66 3.11 -8.72
C LEU A 17 3.24 3.60 -8.41
N VAL A 18 2.55 2.87 -7.53
CA VAL A 18 1.20 3.17 -7.08
C VAL A 18 1.11 2.86 -5.59
N ASN A 19 0.63 3.80 -4.77
CA ASN A 19 0.39 3.60 -3.35
C ASN A 19 -1.13 3.62 -3.10
N LYS A 20 -1.75 2.45 -3.17
CA LYS A 20 -3.21 2.31 -3.23
C LYS A 20 -3.69 1.14 -2.40
N ILE A 21 -4.80 1.35 -1.70
CA ILE A 21 -5.49 0.29 -0.96
C ILE A 21 -7.00 0.39 -1.15
N GLN A 22 -7.67 -0.75 -1.00
CA GLN A 22 -9.12 -0.82 -0.96
C GLN A 22 -9.61 -1.27 0.42
N CYS A 23 -10.68 -0.62 0.89
CA CYS A 23 -11.36 -0.99 2.12
C CYS A 23 -12.30 -2.18 1.90
N LYS A 24 -12.15 -3.26 2.67
CA LYS A 24 -13.07 -4.41 2.62
C LYS A 24 -14.48 -4.05 3.08
N LYS A 25 -14.63 -3.10 4.02
CA LYS A 25 -15.93 -2.69 4.60
C LYS A 25 -16.75 -1.84 3.63
N CYS A 26 -16.25 -0.65 3.29
CA CYS A 26 -17.00 0.32 2.48
C CYS A 26 -16.68 0.26 0.98
N LYS A 27 -15.71 -0.55 0.57
CA LYS A 27 -15.26 -0.72 -0.83
C LYS A 27 -14.56 0.49 -1.46
N ASP A 28 -14.40 1.58 -0.74
CA ASP A 28 -13.57 2.72 -1.18
C ASP A 28 -12.17 2.27 -1.58
N ILE A 29 -11.70 2.84 -2.69
CA ILE A 29 -10.31 2.77 -3.13
C ILE A 29 -9.69 4.13 -2.86
N ILE A 30 -8.62 4.14 -2.08
CA ILE A 30 -7.88 5.35 -1.71
C ILE A 30 -6.43 5.21 -2.16
N GLU A 31 -5.85 6.30 -2.64
CA GLU A 31 -4.50 6.35 -3.19
C GLU A 31 -3.78 7.59 -2.68
N SER A 32 -2.57 7.41 -2.15
CA SER A 32 -1.68 8.50 -1.75
C SER A 32 -0.73 8.81 -2.92
N LYS A 33 -0.76 10.04 -3.43
CA LYS A 33 0.01 10.45 -4.62
C LYS A 33 1.25 11.27 -4.29
N HIS A 34 1.28 11.89 -3.12
CA HIS A 34 2.37 12.76 -2.67
C HIS A 34 2.77 12.43 -1.23
N VAL A 35 3.97 12.84 -0.82
CA VAL A 35 4.38 12.75 0.59
C VAL A 35 3.42 13.58 1.44
N HIS A 36 3.00 13.02 2.57
CA HIS A 36 1.97 13.60 3.45
C HIS A 36 0.57 13.72 2.82
N ASP A 37 0.28 13.02 1.72
CA ASP A 37 -1.07 12.89 1.14
C ASP A 37 -1.89 11.83 1.89
N PHE A 38 -2.24 12.16 3.14
CA PHE A 38 -2.96 11.29 4.05
C PHE A 38 -4.46 11.24 3.69
N LYS A 39 -4.99 10.04 3.42
CA LYS A 39 -6.40 9.84 3.05
C LYS A 39 -7.05 8.72 3.85
N TRP A 40 -8.22 8.99 4.41
CA TRP A 40 -9.11 7.97 4.98
C TRP A 40 -10.08 7.45 3.91
N CYS A 41 -10.49 6.19 4.03
CA CYS A 41 -11.73 5.73 3.38
C CYS A 41 -12.96 6.41 4.03
N SER A 42 -14.09 6.41 3.35
CA SER A 42 -15.35 7.03 3.79
C SER A 42 -15.83 6.55 5.15
N CYS A 43 -15.69 5.24 5.45
CA CYS A 43 -16.06 4.68 6.75
C CYS A 43 -14.98 4.83 7.84
N LYS A 44 -13.86 5.50 7.53
CA LYS A 44 -12.72 5.74 8.43
C LYS A 44 -12.13 4.49 9.09
N SER A 45 -12.29 3.32 8.47
CA SER A 45 -11.71 2.08 8.99
C SER A 45 -10.24 1.91 8.61
N ILE A 46 -9.83 2.48 7.48
CA ILE A 46 -8.46 2.40 6.95
C ILE A 46 -8.02 3.73 6.30
N ALA A 47 -6.72 3.99 6.30
CA ALA A 47 -6.11 5.13 5.64
C ALA A 47 -4.76 4.80 4.98
N VAL A 48 -4.38 5.63 4.02
CA VAL A 48 -3.14 5.58 3.22
C VAL A 48 -2.38 6.91 3.29
N ASP A 49 -1.05 6.87 3.28
CA ASP A 49 -0.16 8.04 3.23
C ASP A 49 1.21 7.65 2.64
N GLY A 50 2.00 8.66 2.25
CA GLY A 50 3.41 8.55 1.88
C GLY A 50 3.75 8.69 0.40
N GLY A 51 2.75 8.88 -0.47
CA GLY A 51 2.98 9.02 -1.90
C GLY A 51 3.75 7.83 -2.48
N LEU A 52 4.75 8.11 -3.31
CA LEU A 52 5.64 7.10 -3.89
C LEU A 52 6.94 6.89 -3.11
N GLU A 53 7.12 7.60 -1.98
CA GLU A 53 8.36 7.53 -1.18
C GLU A 53 8.30 6.45 -0.11
N TYR A 54 7.13 6.25 0.50
CA TYR A 54 6.92 5.20 1.49
C TYR A 54 5.45 4.75 1.55
N LEU A 55 5.24 3.51 1.99
CA LEU A 55 3.90 3.01 2.29
C LEU A 55 3.58 3.19 3.77
N ARG A 56 2.57 4.01 4.07
CA ARG A 56 1.96 4.05 5.40
C ARG A 56 0.52 3.56 5.32
N ARG A 57 0.17 2.65 6.23
CA ARG A 57 -1.18 2.10 6.41
C ARG A 57 -1.63 2.37 7.84
N VAL A 58 -2.85 2.85 8.00
CA VAL A 58 -3.42 3.14 9.32
C VAL A 58 -4.82 2.53 9.40
N GLY A 59 -5.21 2.06 10.58
CA GLY A 59 -6.52 1.50 10.85
C GLY A 59 -6.49 -0.02 11.02
N ASP A 60 -7.59 -0.67 10.65
CA ASP A 60 -7.75 -2.12 10.77
C ASP A 60 -7.18 -2.85 9.55
N PHE A 61 -6.06 -3.54 9.75
CA PHE A 61 -5.34 -4.27 8.71
C PHE A 61 -6.15 -5.43 8.12
N GLU A 62 -7.07 -6.03 8.88
CA GLU A 62 -7.94 -7.09 8.34
C GLU A 62 -8.85 -6.55 7.23
N ASN A 63 -9.14 -5.25 7.26
CA ASN A 63 -9.98 -4.55 6.30
C ASN A 63 -9.22 -3.93 5.12
N ILE A 64 -7.92 -4.18 4.99
CA ILE A 64 -7.11 -3.70 3.87
C ILE A 64 -7.00 -4.78 2.78
N ILE A 65 -7.24 -4.37 1.53
CA ILE A 65 -6.77 -5.07 0.33
C ILE A 65 -5.63 -4.22 -0.24
N GLU A 66 -4.44 -4.81 -0.34
CA GLU A 66 -3.27 -4.13 -0.88
C GLU A 66 -3.34 -4.10 -2.41
N LEU A 67 -3.24 -2.90 -2.99
CA LEU A 67 -3.30 -2.65 -4.43
C LEU A 67 -2.09 -1.82 -4.90
N SER A 68 -1.04 -1.71 -4.09
CA SER A 68 0.17 -0.99 -4.47
C SER A 68 0.95 -1.77 -5.53
N GLU A 69 1.51 -1.02 -6.46
CA GLU A 69 2.34 -1.53 -7.54
C GLU A 69 3.77 -1.04 -7.34
N PHE A 70 4.71 -1.91 -7.66
CA PHE A 70 6.13 -1.64 -7.51
C PHE A 70 6.84 -1.94 -8.81
N GLU A 71 7.93 -1.23 -9.06
CA GLU A 71 8.81 -1.52 -10.18
C GLU A 71 9.33 -2.96 -10.09
N ILE A 72 9.19 -3.70 -11.18
CA ILE A 72 9.69 -5.07 -11.32
C ILE A 72 11.04 -4.97 -12.03
N GLU A 73 12.10 -5.47 -11.40
CA GLU A 73 13.43 -5.63 -12.01
C GLU A 73 13.44 -6.73 -13.08
#